data_AF-A0A497QXS7-F1
#
_entry.id   AF-A0A497QXS7-F1
#
_cell.length_a   1.000
_cell.length_b   1.000
_cell.length_c   1.000
_cell.angle_alpha   90.00
_cell.angle_beta   90.00
_cell.angle_gamma   90.00
#
_symmetry.space_group_name_H-M   'P 1'
#
loop_
_entity.id
_entity.type
_entity.pdbx_description
1 polymer ?
#
loop_
_entity_poly.entity_id
_entity_poly.type
_entity_poly.pdbx_seq_one_letter_code
_entity_poly.pdbx_strand_id
1 'polypeptide(L)'
;MLIELYEITEDGEDIQIDPNDVKVTHDSLLIVVSFDSRRIYLFKGSNVSIVQKFASARKASALRLQKGGYPIIHIEEAEGIDEEFKPILEYLGGIVDEEEKEKSVEQPRNPPPAQIEKPKPPPSKTVTTKTTTTTTTKKKTTKTTTSKKTTPTKTKQPAKRKGLKPPEDMPPKLAKVYTAMTALESPAKSSCDYVLIGNKLYLVIGENKSDLSQGKFSFEEVTTLPEGVFPVENYYPRILVSRKKILGVELWARR
;
A
#
# COMPACT_ATOMS: atom_id res chain seq x y z
N MET A 1 22.12 -13.88 5.34
CA MET A 1 20.68 -13.85 5.03
C MET A 1 20.45 -12.60 4.21
N LEU A 2 19.88 -12.71 3.00
CA LEU A 2 19.63 -11.51 2.18
C LEU A 2 18.21 -11.00 2.45
N ILE A 3 18.11 -9.89 3.17
CA ILE A 3 16.83 -9.26 3.53
C ILE A 3 16.83 -7.75 3.26
N GLU A 4 15.66 -7.23 2.89
CA GLU A 4 15.36 -5.80 2.96
C GLU A 4 14.38 -5.58 4.11
N LEU A 5 14.61 -4.53 4.91
CA LEU A 5 13.83 -4.23 6.10
C LEU A 5 13.21 -2.84 6.01
N TYR A 6 11.93 -2.76 6.35
CA TYR A 6 11.20 -1.51 6.48
C TYR A 6 10.54 -1.44 7.86
N GLU A 7 10.63 -0.29 8.51
CA GLU A 7 9.88 0.03 9.72
C GLU A 7 8.77 1.02 9.37
N ILE A 8 7.60 0.82 9.98
CA ILE A 8 6.47 1.73 9.87
C ILE A 8 6.40 2.55 11.15
N THR A 9 6.67 3.85 11.03
CA THR A 9 6.63 4.78 12.16
C THR A 9 5.21 4.96 12.69
N GLU A 10 5.06 5.51 13.90
CA GLU A 10 3.76 5.74 14.53
C GLU A 10 2.79 6.57 13.65
N ASP A 11 3.34 7.51 12.87
CA ASP A 11 2.61 8.35 11.92
C ASP A 11 2.18 7.61 10.64
N GLY A 12 2.64 6.37 10.45
CA GLY A 12 2.34 5.55 9.28
C GLY A 12 3.24 5.81 8.07
N GLU A 13 4.40 6.44 8.27
CA GLU A 13 5.44 6.55 7.22
C GLU A 13 6.32 5.31 7.21
N ASP A 14 6.81 4.92 6.03
CA ASP A 14 7.73 3.79 5.88
C ASP A 14 9.18 4.25 5.73
N ILE A 15 10.07 3.70 6.56
CA ILE A 15 11.51 3.97 6.53
C ILE A 15 12.22 2.67 6.21
N GLN A 16 13.13 2.69 5.23
CA GLN A 16 14.01 1.57 4.98
C GLN A 16 15.19 1.62 5.96
N ILE A 17 15.42 0.54 6.70
CA ILE A 17 16.43 0.47 7.76
C ILE A 17 17.42 -0.65 7.44
N ASP A 18 18.68 -0.46 7.83
CA ASP A 18 19.66 -1.54 7.76
C ASP A 18 19.32 -2.61 8.82
N PRO A 19 19.37 -3.91 8.47
CA PRO A 19 19.09 -4.99 9.43
C PRO A 19 19.92 -4.93 10.73
N ASN A 20 21.10 -4.31 10.71
CA ASN A 20 21.96 -4.22 11.91
C ASN A 20 21.59 -3.07 12.86
N ASP A 21 20.82 -2.08 12.38
CA ASP A 21 20.49 -0.87 13.14
C ASP A 21 19.08 -0.92 13.76
N VAL A 22 18.30 -1.96 13.45
CA VAL A 22 16.92 -2.07 13.97
C VAL A 22 16.91 -2.51 15.42
N LYS A 23 15.95 -1.98 16.18
CA LYS A 23 15.58 -2.49 17.49
C LYS A 23 14.14 -2.92 17.41
N VAL A 24 13.88 -4.21 17.53
CA VAL A 24 12.51 -4.73 17.52
C VAL A 24 11.93 -4.57 18.92
N THR A 25 10.85 -3.80 19.05
CA THR A 25 10.11 -3.63 20.30
C THR A 25 8.65 -4.07 20.13
N HIS A 26 7.86 -4.08 21.21
CA HIS A 26 6.42 -4.36 21.17
C HIS A 26 5.61 -3.32 20.38
N ASP A 27 6.17 -2.12 20.18
CA ASP A 27 5.54 -1.03 19.43
C ASP A 27 5.99 -1.01 17.96
N SER A 28 6.96 -1.87 17.60
CA SER A 28 7.51 -1.95 16.25
C SER A 28 6.56 -2.66 15.30
N LEU A 29 6.42 -2.09 14.10
CA LEU A 29 5.79 -2.76 12.97
C LEU A 29 6.79 -2.83 11.82
N LEU A 30 7.23 -4.05 11.51
CA LEU A 30 8.31 -4.31 10.57
C LEU A 30 7.83 -5.10 9.35
N ILE A 31 8.34 -4.74 8.18
CA ILE A 31 8.17 -5.48 6.94
C ILE A 31 9.54 -6.03 6.53
N VAL A 32 9.68 -7.35 6.55
CA VAL A 32 10.92 -8.03 6.16
C VAL A 32 10.73 -8.73 4.83
N VAL A 33 11.46 -8.33 3.81
CA VAL A 33 11.48 -9.01 2.51
C VAL A 33 12.66 -9.96 2.50
N SER A 34 12.40 -11.26 2.56
CA SER A 34 13.43 -12.30 2.46
C SER A 34 13.56 -12.78 1.03
N PHE A 35 14.71 -12.56 0.42
CA PHE A 35 14.98 -12.99 -0.96
C PHE A 35 15.24 -14.49 -1.06
N ASP A 36 15.83 -15.07 -0.02
CA ASP A 36 16.18 -16.48 0.05
C ASP A 36 14.91 -17.36 0.07
N SER A 37 13.92 -16.98 0.89
CA SER A 37 12.64 -17.68 0.98
C SER A 37 11.59 -17.18 -0.02
N ARG A 38 11.85 -16.06 -0.70
CA ARG A 38 10.91 -15.32 -1.56
C ARG A 38 9.60 -14.99 -0.84
N ARG A 39 9.68 -14.53 0.40
CA ARG A 39 8.53 -14.18 1.25
C ARG A 39 8.64 -12.76 1.78
N ILE A 40 7.49 -12.17 2.06
CA ILE A 40 7.37 -10.89 2.76
C ILE A 40 6.76 -11.18 4.13
N TYR A 41 7.51 -10.98 5.19
CA TYR A 41 7.03 -11.12 6.56
C TYR A 41 6.54 -9.76 7.05
N LEU A 42 5.33 -9.72 7.58
CA LEU A 42 4.74 -8.55 8.19
C LEU A 42 4.64 -8.81 9.70
N PHE A 43 5.65 -8.36 10.44
CA PHE A 43 5.71 -8.47 11.89
C PHE A 43 4.94 -7.32 12.53
N LYS A 44 4.04 -7.66 13.45
CA LYS A 44 3.26 -6.72 14.24
C LYS A 44 3.56 -6.96 15.72
N GLY A 45 4.19 -6.00 16.36
CA GLY A 45 4.29 -5.95 17.81
C GLY A 45 2.91 -5.82 18.47
N SER A 46 2.85 -6.16 19.75
CA SER A 46 1.61 -6.21 20.52
C SER A 46 0.89 -4.86 20.66
N ASN A 47 1.63 -3.75 20.59
CA ASN A 47 1.15 -2.40 20.89
C ASN A 47 1.03 -1.49 19.66
N VAL A 48 1.16 -2.04 18.45
CA VAL A 48 1.17 -1.23 17.22
C VAL A 48 -0.19 -0.55 16.96
N SER A 49 -0.13 0.71 16.52
CA SER A 49 -1.31 1.53 16.26
C SER A 49 -2.10 1.05 15.03
N ILE A 50 -3.39 1.42 14.97
CA ILE A 50 -4.24 1.13 13.80
C ILE A 50 -3.68 1.77 12.53
N VAL A 51 -3.11 2.99 12.66
CA VAL A 51 -2.51 3.72 11.52
C VAL A 51 -1.35 2.94 10.94
N GLN A 52 -0.43 2.46 11.80
CA GLN A 52 0.68 1.59 11.40
C GLN A 52 0.19 0.32 10.70
N LYS A 53 -0.85 -0.35 11.23
CA LYS A 53 -1.41 -1.56 10.61
C LYS A 53 -1.90 -1.30 9.18
N PHE A 54 -2.57 -0.18 8.93
CA PHE A 54 -3.02 0.17 7.58
C PHE A 54 -1.88 0.58 6.65
N ALA A 55 -0.95 1.40 7.13
CA ALA A 55 0.22 1.82 6.35
C ALA A 55 1.07 0.61 5.92
N SER A 56 1.29 -0.31 6.85
CA SER A 56 2.08 -1.51 6.62
C SER A 56 1.43 -2.48 5.62
N ALA A 57 0.12 -2.69 5.69
CA ALA A 57 -0.62 -3.51 4.73
C ALA A 57 -0.52 -2.95 3.30
N ARG A 58 -0.59 -1.62 3.15
CA ARG A 58 -0.40 -0.93 1.87
C ARG A 58 1.02 -1.12 1.34
N LYS A 59 2.03 -0.90 2.19
CA LYS A 59 3.44 -1.06 1.83
C LYS A 59 3.78 -2.50 1.46
N ALA A 60 3.33 -3.48 2.25
CA ALA A 60 3.53 -4.90 1.97
C ALA A 60 2.87 -5.32 0.64
N SER A 61 1.67 -4.82 0.35
CA SER A 61 0.98 -5.05 -0.94
C SER A 61 1.77 -4.46 -2.12
N ALA A 62 2.32 -3.26 -1.97
CA ALA A 62 3.16 -2.63 -2.99
C ALA A 62 4.46 -3.43 -3.21
N LEU A 63 5.12 -3.85 -2.13
CA LEU A 63 6.33 -4.68 -2.19
C LEU A 63 6.05 -6.04 -2.85
N ARG A 64 4.91 -6.68 -2.55
CA ARG A 64 4.49 -7.91 -3.21
C ARG A 64 4.41 -7.73 -4.72
N LEU A 65 3.81 -6.65 -5.21
CA LEU A 65 3.74 -6.36 -6.64
C LEU A 65 5.11 -6.10 -7.27
N GLN A 66 5.99 -5.38 -6.56
CA GLN A 66 7.34 -5.04 -7.02
C GLN A 66 8.27 -6.25 -7.07
N LYS A 67 8.20 -7.14 -6.08
CA LYS A 67 9.10 -8.30 -5.92
C LYS A 67 8.60 -9.56 -6.66
N GLY A 68 7.63 -9.43 -7.56
CA GLY A 68 7.18 -10.55 -8.40
C GLY A 68 6.13 -11.47 -7.75
N GLY A 69 5.37 -10.97 -6.77
CA GLY A 69 4.22 -11.67 -6.20
C GLY A 69 4.50 -12.47 -4.94
N TYR A 70 5.61 -12.21 -4.24
CA TYR A 70 5.99 -12.95 -3.01
C TYR A 70 4.82 -13.03 -2.01
N PRO A 71 4.52 -14.20 -1.44
CA PRO A 71 3.47 -14.34 -0.43
C PRO A 71 3.79 -13.50 0.80
N ILE A 72 2.74 -12.88 1.34
CA ILE A 72 2.82 -12.09 2.59
C ILE A 72 2.43 -13.02 3.74
N ILE A 73 3.31 -13.14 4.73
CA ILE A 73 3.10 -13.90 5.96
C ILE A 73 2.92 -12.89 7.09
N HIS A 74 1.80 -12.97 7.79
CA HIS A 74 1.49 -12.11 8.93
C HIS A 74 1.98 -12.78 10.21
N ILE A 75 2.76 -12.07 11.00
CA ILE A 75 3.25 -12.54 12.29
C ILE A 75 2.81 -11.54 13.34
N GLU A 76 1.98 -11.99 14.27
CA GLU A 76 1.51 -11.18 15.38
C GLU A 76 2.19 -11.66 16.65
N GLU A 77 2.90 -10.77 17.33
CA GLU A 77 3.62 -11.10 18.55
C GLU A 77 2.71 -11.77 19.60
N ALA A 78 1.48 -11.27 19.75
CA ALA A 78 0.49 -11.78 20.69
C ALA A 78 -0.01 -13.21 20.35
N GLU A 79 0.07 -13.63 19.08
CA GLU A 79 -0.31 -14.98 18.64
C GLU A 79 0.88 -15.96 18.70
N GLY A 80 2.09 -15.43 18.86
CA GLY A 80 3.33 -16.18 18.89
C GLY A 80 4.15 -16.04 17.60
N ILE A 81 5.42 -16.40 17.70
CA ILE A 81 6.39 -16.22 16.61
C ILE A 81 6.61 -17.54 15.88
N ASP A 82 6.28 -17.56 14.59
CA ASP A 82 6.45 -18.68 13.69
C ASP A 82 7.89 -19.21 13.67
N GLU A 83 8.07 -20.53 13.57
CA GLU A 83 9.38 -21.18 13.50
C GLU A 83 10.21 -20.71 12.29
N GLU A 84 9.54 -20.38 11.18
CA GLU A 84 10.19 -19.83 9.98
C GLU A 84 10.72 -18.40 10.20
N PHE A 85 10.10 -17.63 11.10
CA PHE A 85 10.47 -16.23 11.35
C PHE A 85 11.45 -16.05 12.53
N LYS A 86 11.47 -16.98 13.49
CA LYS A 86 12.44 -16.99 14.60
C LYS A 86 13.90 -16.70 14.18
N PRO A 87 14.49 -17.37 13.18
CA PRO A 87 15.87 -17.10 12.78
C PRO A 87 16.07 -15.70 12.18
N ILE A 88 15.02 -15.12 11.58
CA ILE A 88 15.04 -13.75 11.09
C ILE A 88 15.02 -12.79 12.29
N LEU A 89 14.15 -13.03 13.26
CA LEU A 89 14.05 -12.19 14.45
C LEU A 89 15.32 -12.23 15.31
N GLU A 90 15.94 -13.40 15.47
CA GLU A 90 17.24 -13.54 16.13
C GLU A 90 18.33 -12.77 15.39
N TYR A 91 18.31 -12.81 14.05
CA TYR A 91 19.23 -12.02 13.22
C TYR A 91 19.02 -10.51 13.39
N LEU A 92 17.79 -10.06 13.65
CA LEU A 92 17.45 -8.65 13.93
C LEU A 92 17.69 -8.25 15.41
N GLY A 93 18.26 -9.12 16.23
CA GLY A 93 18.59 -8.82 17.63
C GLY A 93 17.51 -9.18 18.66
N GLY A 94 16.42 -9.84 18.25
CA GLY A 94 15.32 -10.22 19.15
C GLY A 94 14.41 -9.06 19.53
N ILE A 95 13.36 -9.35 20.31
CA ILE A 95 12.47 -8.33 20.88
C ILE A 95 13.12 -7.81 22.15
N VAL A 96 13.29 -6.49 22.24
CA VAL A 96 13.89 -5.81 23.40
C VAL A 96 12.76 -5.17 24.21
N ASP A 97 12.65 -5.54 25.48
CA ASP A 97 11.76 -4.89 26.43
C ASP A 97 12.28 -3.47 26.71
N GLU A 98 11.44 -2.46 26.52
CA GLU A 98 11.82 -1.06 26.79
C GLU A 98 12.14 -0.77 28.27
N GLU A 99 11.97 -1.74 29.18
CA GLU A 99 12.29 -1.59 30.61
C GLU A 99 13.80 -1.53 30.93
N GLU A 100 14.70 -1.80 29.99
CA GLU A 100 16.15 -1.64 30.19
C GLU A 100 16.70 -0.22 29.89
N LYS A 101 15.85 0.82 29.93
CA LYS A 101 16.26 2.21 29.63
C LYS A 101 17.04 2.95 30.72
N GLU A 102 17.45 2.32 31.84
CA GLU A 102 18.14 3.06 32.93
C GLU A 102 19.39 2.43 33.57
N LYS A 103 19.97 1.33 33.06
CA LYS A 103 21.18 0.75 33.68
C LYS A 103 22.32 0.49 32.71
N SER A 104 22.92 1.53 32.15
CA SER A 104 24.36 1.50 31.78
C SER A 104 24.90 2.87 31.36
N VAL A 105 25.06 3.81 32.31
CA VAL A 105 26.25 4.70 32.38
C VAL A 105 26.38 5.15 33.85
N GLU A 106 26.98 4.33 34.69
CA GLU A 106 27.47 4.75 36.00
C GLU A 106 29.00 4.85 35.94
N GLN A 107 29.52 6.07 35.78
CA GLN A 107 30.79 6.45 36.42
C GLN A 107 30.81 7.95 36.77
N PRO A 108 31.44 8.32 37.91
CA PRO A 108 31.02 9.46 38.71
C PRO A 108 31.84 10.72 38.42
N ARG A 109 31.18 11.88 38.45
CA ARG A 109 31.83 13.16 38.79
C ARG A 109 30.98 13.91 39.80
N ASN A 110 31.59 14.19 40.95
CA ASN A 110 31.03 14.92 42.08
C ASN A 110 30.59 16.37 41.74
N PRO A 111 29.62 16.93 42.50
CA PRO A 111 29.01 18.25 42.31
C PRO A 111 29.76 19.37 43.07
N PRO A 112 29.48 20.67 42.82
CA PRO A 112 28.58 21.46 43.72
C PRO A 112 27.91 22.70 43.03
N PRO A 113 27.19 23.59 43.75
CA PRO A 113 25.90 23.42 44.42
C PRO A 113 24.81 24.42 43.95
N ALA A 114 23.59 24.14 44.42
CA ALA A 114 22.30 24.79 44.19
C ALA A 114 22.20 26.33 44.16
N GLN A 115 21.27 26.83 43.33
CA GLN A 115 20.37 27.92 43.73
C GLN A 115 18.91 27.56 43.40
N ILE A 116 18.11 27.66 44.45
CA ILE A 116 16.67 27.42 44.53
C ILE A 116 16.00 28.78 44.34
N GLU A 117 15.07 28.93 43.39
CA GLU A 117 13.95 29.84 43.58
C GLU A 117 12.63 29.20 43.09
N LYS A 118 11.63 29.34 43.96
CA LYS A 118 10.28 28.74 43.94
C LYS A 118 9.27 29.73 43.28
N PRO A 119 7.98 29.35 43.12
CA PRO A 119 7.19 29.64 41.93
C PRO A 119 6.29 30.88 42.05
N LYS A 120 5.69 31.30 40.92
CA LYS A 120 4.55 32.23 40.89
C LYS A 120 3.38 31.70 40.05
N PRO A 121 2.16 31.59 40.60
CA PRO A 121 0.94 31.16 39.90
C PRO A 121 0.21 32.33 39.18
N PRO A 122 -0.83 32.05 38.37
CA PRO A 122 -1.25 32.87 37.23
C PRO A 122 -2.40 33.84 37.57
N PRO A 123 -2.67 34.85 36.72
CA PRO A 123 -3.96 35.52 36.70
C PRO A 123 -4.82 35.09 35.50
N SER A 124 -5.97 34.53 35.86
CA SER A 124 -7.21 34.43 35.10
C SER A 124 -7.64 35.77 34.49
N LYS A 125 -8.15 35.75 33.24
CA LYS A 125 -9.16 36.69 32.75
C LYS A 125 -10.16 36.01 31.82
N THR A 126 -11.34 35.78 32.36
CA THR A 126 -12.66 35.73 31.71
C THR A 126 -12.90 37.00 30.86
N VAL A 127 -13.59 36.90 29.71
CA VAL A 127 -14.72 37.74 29.23
C VAL A 127 -15.13 37.24 27.82
N THR A 128 -16.24 36.51 27.60
CA THR A 128 -17.66 36.93 27.38
C THR A 128 -17.98 37.42 25.94
N THR A 129 -18.76 36.57 25.23
CA THR A 129 -19.87 36.82 24.24
C THR A 129 -19.73 37.76 23.03
N LYS A 130 -20.20 37.27 21.87
CA LYS A 130 -21.40 37.69 21.08
C LYS A 130 -21.27 37.14 19.65
N THR A 131 -22.11 36.21 19.17
CA THR A 131 -23.46 36.37 18.57
C THR A 131 -23.58 37.46 17.50
N THR A 132 -23.58 37.09 16.21
CA THR A 132 -24.46 37.64 15.14
C THR A 132 -24.31 36.74 13.88
N THR A 133 -25.24 35.88 13.49
CA THR A 133 -26.50 36.06 12.70
C THR A 133 -26.34 36.74 11.33
N THR A 134 -26.92 36.07 10.30
CA THR A 134 -27.50 36.60 9.03
C THR A 134 -26.52 37.15 7.98
N THR A 135 -26.67 37.00 6.65
CA THR A 135 -27.87 36.98 5.80
C THR A 135 -27.49 36.58 4.36
N THR A 136 -28.26 35.68 3.75
CA THR A 136 -28.95 35.78 2.44
C THR A 136 -28.26 36.36 1.18
N THR A 137 -28.32 35.54 0.11
CA THR A 137 -28.63 35.85 -1.31
C THR A 137 -27.74 36.81 -2.12
N LYS A 138 -27.19 36.31 -3.25
CA LYS A 138 -27.61 36.76 -4.58
C LYS A 138 -27.11 35.88 -5.75
N LYS A 139 -28.10 35.47 -6.55
CA LYS A 139 -28.04 34.92 -7.89
C LYS A 139 -27.67 36.03 -8.90
N LYS A 140 -26.70 35.81 -9.79
CA LYS A 140 -26.59 36.52 -11.09
C LYS A 140 -25.66 35.74 -12.04
N THR A 141 -26.21 35.00 -13.00
CA THR A 141 -26.43 35.37 -14.42
C THR A 141 -25.14 35.56 -15.24
N THR A 142 -24.81 34.50 -15.97
CA THR A 142 -24.44 34.44 -17.40
C THR A 142 -23.48 35.48 -17.98
N LYS A 143 -22.29 35.01 -18.39
CA LYS A 143 -21.66 35.46 -19.65
C LYS A 143 -21.17 34.26 -20.44
N THR A 144 -21.83 34.10 -21.58
CA THR A 144 -21.52 33.23 -22.70
C THR A 144 -20.21 33.70 -23.34
N THR A 145 -19.19 32.86 -23.35
CA THR A 145 -17.99 33.03 -24.20
C THR A 145 -17.99 31.96 -25.27
N THR A 146 -18.24 32.44 -26.48
CA THR A 146 -18.08 31.76 -27.75
C THR A 146 -16.60 31.46 -28.03
N SER A 147 -16.35 30.45 -28.88
CA SER A 147 -15.04 29.98 -29.42
C SER A 147 -14.43 28.82 -28.62
N LYS A 148 -13.98 27.70 -29.20
CA LYS A 148 -13.63 27.34 -30.57
C LYS A 148 -14.22 25.95 -30.87
N LYS A 149 -14.74 25.77 -32.08
CA LYS A 149 -15.07 24.46 -32.65
C LYS A 149 -13.77 23.69 -32.84
N THR A 150 -13.36 22.93 -31.83
CA THR A 150 -12.34 21.89 -31.97
C THR A 150 -12.92 20.82 -32.88
N THR A 151 -12.36 20.71 -34.07
CA THR A 151 -12.52 19.56 -34.95
C THR A 151 -12.30 18.30 -34.10
N PRO A 152 -13.21 17.32 -34.11
CA PRO A 152 -12.96 16.05 -33.46
C PRO A 152 -11.79 15.42 -34.22
N THR A 153 -10.60 15.48 -33.64
CA THR A 153 -9.47 14.67 -34.06
C THR A 153 -10.00 13.24 -34.07
N LYS A 154 -10.12 12.63 -35.25
CA LYS A 154 -10.42 11.21 -35.40
C LYS A 154 -9.38 10.46 -34.58
N THR A 155 -9.73 10.10 -33.35
CA THR A 155 -8.99 9.13 -32.57
C THR A 155 -8.95 7.89 -33.43
N LYS A 156 -7.78 7.62 -34.02
CA LYS A 156 -7.54 6.41 -34.79
C LYS A 156 -7.97 5.26 -33.88
N GLN A 157 -9.05 4.60 -34.26
CA GLN A 157 -9.55 3.44 -33.54
C GLN A 157 -8.38 2.45 -33.49
N PRO A 158 -7.92 2.05 -32.29
CA PRO A 158 -6.73 1.21 -32.17
C PRO A 158 -6.97 -0.08 -32.98
N ALA A 159 -5.99 -0.43 -33.80
CA ALA A 159 -6.07 -1.61 -34.65
C ALA A 159 -6.34 -2.83 -33.77
N LYS A 160 -7.46 -3.53 -34.01
CA LYS A 160 -7.80 -4.76 -33.28
C LYS A 160 -6.70 -5.78 -33.56
N ARG A 161 -5.85 -6.05 -32.56
CA ARG A 161 -4.89 -7.15 -32.61
C ARG A 161 -5.65 -8.46 -32.47
N LYS A 162 -5.17 -9.53 -33.10
CA LYS A 162 -5.65 -10.87 -32.78
C LYS A 162 -5.12 -11.20 -31.39
N GLY A 163 -6.03 -11.44 -30.43
CA GLY A 163 -5.65 -11.83 -29.07
C GLY A 163 -4.87 -13.14 -29.06
N LEU A 164 -4.05 -13.32 -28.02
CA LEU A 164 -3.32 -14.55 -27.80
C LEU A 164 -4.30 -15.70 -27.45
N LYS A 165 -3.90 -16.92 -27.82
CA LYS A 165 -4.60 -18.11 -27.35
C LYS A 165 -4.37 -18.26 -25.84
N PRO A 166 -5.42 -18.47 -25.04
CA PRO A 166 -5.27 -18.72 -23.61
C PRO A 166 -4.56 -20.07 -23.37
N PRO A 167 -3.84 -20.22 -22.26
CA PRO A 167 -3.32 -21.51 -21.80
C PRO A 167 -4.43 -22.57 -21.70
N GLU A 168 -4.10 -23.83 -21.97
CA GLU A 168 -5.08 -24.93 -22.13
C GLU A 168 -5.84 -25.23 -20.82
N ASP A 169 -5.17 -25.08 -19.68
CA ASP A 169 -5.74 -25.32 -18.34
C ASP A 169 -6.57 -24.14 -17.78
N MET A 170 -6.75 -23.07 -18.56
CA MET A 170 -7.38 -21.85 -18.08
C MET A 170 -8.93 -21.97 -18.03
N PRO A 171 -9.59 -21.57 -16.92
CA PRO A 171 -11.04 -21.58 -16.84
C PRO A 171 -11.71 -20.78 -17.99
N PRO A 172 -12.85 -21.25 -18.55
CA PRO A 172 -13.44 -20.64 -19.75
C PRO A 172 -13.79 -19.14 -19.62
N LYS A 173 -14.10 -18.66 -18.41
CA LYS A 173 -14.36 -17.24 -18.15
C LYS A 173 -13.06 -16.41 -18.19
N LEU A 174 -12.00 -16.93 -17.57
CA LEU A 174 -10.67 -16.31 -17.54
C LEU A 174 -10.06 -16.30 -18.95
N ALA A 175 -10.23 -17.39 -19.71
CA ALA A 175 -9.79 -17.51 -21.10
C ALA A 175 -10.35 -16.39 -22.01
N LYS A 176 -11.64 -16.08 -21.89
CA LYS A 176 -12.28 -14.99 -22.66
C LYS A 176 -11.70 -13.61 -22.31
N VAL A 177 -11.46 -13.38 -21.02
CA VAL A 177 -10.86 -12.14 -20.54
C VAL A 177 -9.42 -12.05 -21.02
N TYR A 178 -8.62 -13.10 -20.87
CA TYR A 178 -7.24 -13.18 -21.38
C TYR A 178 -7.15 -12.85 -22.87
N THR A 179 -7.99 -13.47 -23.71
CA THR A 179 -8.01 -13.15 -25.15
C THR A 179 -8.40 -11.71 -25.43
N ALA A 180 -9.35 -11.14 -24.66
CA ALA A 180 -9.74 -9.73 -24.80
C ALA A 180 -8.63 -8.77 -24.35
N MET A 181 -7.96 -9.06 -23.23
CA MET A 181 -6.85 -8.28 -22.68
C MET A 181 -5.69 -8.19 -23.67
N THR A 182 -5.28 -9.34 -24.21
CA THR A 182 -4.13 -9.47 -25.13
C THR A 182 -4.43 -8.91 -26.54
N ALA A 183 -5.70 -8.75 -26.91
CA ALA A 183 -6.13 -8.15 -28.17
C ALA A 183 -6.16 -6.62 -28.16
N LEU A 184 -6.15 -6.00 -26.97
CA LEU A 184 -6.22 -4.56 -26.79
C LEU A 184 -4.82 -3.99 -26.50
N GLU A 185 -4.61 -2.75 -26.93
CA GLU A 185 -3.40 -2.01 -26.60
C GLU A 185 -3.41 -1.62 -25.12
N SER A 186 -2.33 -1.90 -24.40
CA SER A 186 -2.19 -1.46 -23.00
C SER A 186 -2.21 0.06 -22.90
N PRO A 187 -2.81 0.64 -21.85
CA PRO A 187 -2.69 2.07 -21.60
C PRO A 187 -1.22 2.47 -21.39
N ALA A 188 -0.82 3.58 -22.00
CA ALA A 188 0.56 4.05 -21.97
C ALA A 188 1.03 4.34 -20.54
N LYS A 189 2.29 3.99 -20.24
CA LYS A 189 2.95 4.21 -18.93
C LYS A 189 2.14 3.64 -17.75
N SER A 190 1.57 2.46 -17.93
CA SER A 190 0.83 1.80 -16.87
C SER A 190 1.11 0.30 -16.86
N SER A 191 0.93 -0.31 -15.69
CA SER A 191 1.02 -1.76 -15.50
C SER A 191 -0.31 -2.30 -14.99
N CYS A 192 -0.79 -3.40 -15.56
CA CYS A 192 -1.98 -4.07 -15.06
C CYS A 192 -1.60 -4.90 -13.82
N ASP A 193 -2.10 -4.52 -12.64
CA ASP A 193 -1.82 -5.25 -11.40
C ASP A 193 -2.97 -6.18 -11.00
N TYR A 194 -4.22 -5.79 -11.31
CA TYR A 194 -5.40 -6.56 -10.93
C TYR A 194 -6.39 -6.71 -12.08
N VAL A 195 -7.11 -7.83 -12.06
CA VAL A 195 -8.26 -8.07 -12.93
C VAL A 195 -9.41 -8.67 -12.11
N LEU A 196 -10.58 -8.04 -12.20
CA LEU A 196 -11.82 -8.55 -11.63
C LEU A 196 -12.62 -9.28 -12.73
N ILE A 197 -13.03 -10.51 -12.45
CA ILE A 197 -13.83 -11.33 -13.37
C ILE A 197 -15.00 -11.93 -12.60
N GLY A 198 -16.20 -11.41 -12.86
CA GLY A 198 -17.37 -11.75 -12.06
C GLY A 198 -17.19 -11.27 -10.62
N ASN A 199 -17.17 -12.21 -9.67
CA ASN A 199 -16.98 -11.98 -8.24
C ASN A 199 -15.57 -12.34 -7.73
N LYS A 200 -14.63 -12.63 -8.64
CA LYS A 200 -13.27 -13.03 -8.29
C LYS A 200 -12.27 -11.94 -8.65
N LEU A 201 -11.32 -11.71 -7.74
CA LEU A 201 -10.18 -10.81 -7.95
C LEU A 201 -8.96 -11.66 -8.29
N TYR A 202 -8.23 -11.26 -9.33
CA TYR A 202 -6.97 -11.87 -9.73
C TYR A 202 -5.85 -10.85 -9.68
N LEU A 203 -4.70 -11.24 -9.13
CA LEU A 203 -3.43 -10.54 -9.33
C LEU A 203 -2.86 -10.93 -10.69
N VAL A 204 -2.36 -9.94 -11.42
CA VAL A 204 -1.56 -10.16 -12.63
C VAL A 204 -0.09 -10.18 -12.21
N ILE A 205 0.53 -11.35 -12.33
CA ILE A 205 1.95 -11.56 -12.01
C ILE A 205 2.71 -11.84 -13.30
N GLY A 206 3.99 -11.46 -13.35
CA GLY A 206 4.82 -11.64 -14.53
C GLY A 206 5.77 -10.48 -14.79
N GLU A 207 6.73 -10.71 -15.69
CA GLU A 207 7.79 -9.76 -16.04
C GLU A 207 7.26 -8.54 -16.80
N ASN A 208 6.24 -8.73 -17.65
CA ASN A 208 5.74 -7.66 -18.52
C ASN A 208 4.24 -7.41 -18.29
N LYS A 209 3.94 -6.69 -17.20
CA LYS A 209 2.58 -6.23 -16.86
C LYS A 209 2.14 -4.99 -17.64
N SER A 210 3.07 -4.34 -18.32
CA SER A 210 2.81 -3.12 -19.09
C SER A 210 2.40 -3.43 -20.53
N ASP A 211 2.86 -4.54 -21.10
CA ASP A 211 2.45 -5.03 -22.42
C ASP A 211 1.92 -6.47 -22.33
N LEU A 212 0.60 -6.57 -22.11
CA LEU A 212 -0.08 -7.85 -22.02
C LEU A 212 -0.11 -8.58 -23.36
N SER A 213 0.12 -7.92 -24.49
CA SER A 213 0.09 -8.58 -25.80
C SER A 213 1.25 -9.58 -26.00
N GLN A 214 2.26 -9.56 -25.12
CA GLN A 214 3.35 -10.53 -25.12
C GLN A 214 3.03 -11.85 -24.39
N GLY A 215 1.95 -11.89 -23.60
CA GLY A 215 1.54 -13.12 -22.91
C GLY A 215 2.46 -13.58 -21.78
N LYS A 216 3.47 -12.79 -21.39
CA LYS A 216 4.40 -13.09 -20.29
C LYS A 216 3.83 -12.71 -18.91
N PHE A 217 2.63 -13.19 -18.63
CA PHE A 217 1.95 -12.99 -17.36
C PHE A 217 1.04 -14.17 -17.01
N SER A 218 0.75 -14.34 -15.74
CA SER A 218 -0.24 -15.29 -15.23
C SER A 218 -1.18 -14.62 -14.24
N PHE A 219 -2.24 -15.34 -13.88
CA PHE A 219 -3.23 -14.89 -12.91
C PHE A 219 -3.12 -15.71 -11.65
N GLU A 220 -3.12 -15.03 -10.51
CA GLU A 220 -3.24 -15.64 -9.19
C GLU A 220 -4.56 -15.19 -8.57
N GLU A 221 -5.42 -16.13 -8.19
CA GLU A 221 -6.70 -15.80 -7.55
C GLU A 221 -6.46 -15.31 -6.12
N VAL A 222 -6.99 -14.13 -5.81
CA VAL A 222 -6.99 -13.60 -4.43
C VAL A 222 -8.15 -14.26 -3.68
N THR A 223 -7.82 -15.22 -2.82
CA THR A 223 -8.80 -15.95 -2.00
C THR A 223 -9.22 -15.17 -0.76
N THR A 224 -8.27 -14.48 -0.12
CA THR A 224 -8.49 -13.61 1.03
C THR A 224 -8.21 -12.17 0.64
N LEU A 225 -9.26 -11.35 0.58
CA LEU A 225 -9.08 -9.92 0.43
C LEU A 225 -8.55 -9.36 1.75
N PRO A 226 -7.53 -8.48 1.73
CA PRO A 226 -7.15 -7.76 2.94
C PRO A 226 -8.36 -6.94 3.40
N GLU A 227 -8.69 -7.02 4.69
CA GLU A 227 -9.73 -6.18 5.26
C GLU A 227 -9.31 -4.71 5.20
N GLY A 228 -10.21 -3.85 4.74
CA GLY A 228 -10.00 -2.41 4.70
C GLY A 228 -10.34 -1.74 3.37
N VAL A 229 -9.94 -0.48 3.26
CA VAL A 229 -10.17 0.35 2.06
C VAL A 229 -8.98 0.20 1.13
N PHE A 230 -9.25 -0.21 -0.12
CA PHE A 230 -8.25 -0.27 -1.18
C PHE A 230 -8.32 1.00 -2.06
N PRO A 231 -7.47 2.02 -1.81
CA PRO A 231 -7.49 3.24 -2.60
C PRO A 231 -7.00 2.97 -4.03
N VAL A 232 -7.87 3.21 -5.01
CA VAL A 232 -7.58 3.04 -6.44
C VAL A 232 -7.29 4.35 -7.17
N GLU A 233 -6.96 5.42 -6.43
CA GLU A 233 -6.75 6.77 -6.99
C GLU A 233 -5.66 6.80 -8.06
N ASN A 234 -4.63 5.97 -7.89
CA ASN A 234 -3.51 5.83 -8.81
C ASN A 234 -3.76 4.78 -9.91
N TYR A 235 -4.99 4.31 -10.07
CA TYR A 235 -5.35 3.35 -11.10
C TYR A 235 -6.23 3.97 -12.18
N TYR A 236 -6.10 3.45 -13.41
CA TYR A 236 -7.08 3.62 -14.46
C TYR A 236 -7.87 2.31 -14.62
N PRO A 237 -9.17 2.28 -14.29
CA PRO A 237 -9.98 1.11 -14.55
C PRO A 237 -10.28 1.01 -16.04
N ARG A 238 -10.05 -0.15 -16.64
CA ARG A 238 -10.48 -0.47 -18.01
C ARG A 238 -11.53 -1.58 -17.98
N ILE A 239 -12.72 -1.27 -18.49
CA ILE A 239 -13.85 -2.21 -18.50
C ILE A 239 -13.85 -2.97 -19.83
N LEU A 240 -13.75 -4.28 -19.76
CA LEU A 240 -13.86 -5.16 -20.92
C LEU A 240 -15.32 -5.53 -21.13
N VAL A 241 -15.91 -5.08 -22.25
CA VAL A 241 -17.32 -5.33 -22.56
C VAL A 241 -17.45 -6.14 -23.85
N SER A 242 -18.26 -7.20 -23.81
CA SER A 242 -18.63 -7.96 -25.00
C SER A 242 -20.10 -8.35 -24.94
N ARG A 243 -20.82 -8.16 -26.06
CA ARG A 243 -22.26 -8.44 -26.17
C ARG A 243 -23.10 -7.83 -25.03
N LYS A 244 -22.82 -6.56 -24.69
CA LYS A 244 -23.46 -5.81 -23.58
C LYS A 244 -23.27 -6.43 -22.18
N LYS A 245 -22.29 -7.32 -22.01
CA LYS A 245 -21.90 -7.89 -20.71
C LYS A 245 -20.49 -7.46 -20.36
N ILE A 246 -20.26 -7.13 -19.10
CA ILE A 246 -18.92 -6.92 -18.57
C ILE A 246 -18.25 -8.29 -18.47
N LEU A 247 -17.14 -8.46 -19.18
CA LEU A 247 -16.30 -9.64 -19.11
C LEU A 247 -15.36 -9.56 -17.90
N GLY A 248 -14.79 -8.39 -17.67
CA GLY A 248 -13.92 -8.11 -16.55
C GLY A 248 -13.56 -6.63 -16.44
N VAL A 249 -12.92 -6.27 -15.33
CA VAL A 249 -12.39 -4.93 -15.07
C VAL A 249 -10.91 -5.07 -14.77
N GLU A 250 -10.08 -4.38 -15.54
CA GLU A 250 -8.65 -4.32 -15.31
C GLU A 250 -8.30 -3.05 -14.52
N LEU A 251 -7.39 -3.15 -13.57
CA LEU A 251 -6.86 -2.00 -12.84
C LEU A 251 -5.41 -1.75 -13.25
N TRP A 252 -5.19 -0.64 -13.94
CA TRP A 252 -3.87 -0.23 -14.44
C TRP A 252 -3.24 0.81 -13.53
N ALA A 253 -2.18 0.44 -12.82
CA ALA A 253 -1.43 1.37 -12.00
C ALA A 253 -0.69 2.39 -12.88
N ARG A 254 -0.83 3.67 -12.53
CA ARG A 254 -0.07 4.78 -13.11
C ARG A 254 1.38 4.64 -12.66
N ARG A 255 2.31 4.52 -13.61
CA ARG A 255 3.75 4.52 -13.35
C ARG A 255 4.43 5.70 -14.02
#